data_AF-A0A951CYF4-F1
#
_entry.id   AF-A0A951CYF4-F1
#
_cell.length_a   1.000
_cell.length_b   1.000
_cell.length_c   1.000
_cell.angle_alpha   90.00
_cell.angle_beta   90.00
_cell.angle_gamma   90.00
#
_symmetry.space_group_name_H-M   'P 1'
#
loop_
_entity.id
_entity.type
_entity.pdbx_description
1 polymer ?
#
loop_
_entity_poly.entity_id
_entity_poly.type
_entity_poly.pdbx_seq_one_letter_code
_entity_poly.pdbx_strand_id
1 'polypeptide(L)'
;MTGRLRVGVLGATGSWHTHGLASALTARGHDVIAIPATRLQSIVDEHGNVHVLGPDGAVLDELDLLIVRGLPRGSLEQVIFRMDALHVLAEQGVRCVNGPRAIERTIDKSWAGSVL
;
A
#
# COMPACT_ATOMS: atom_id res chain seq x y z
N MET A 1 24.05 -5.29 0.78
CA MET A 1 23.16 -4.13 1.05
C MET A 1 22.15 -4.58 2.05
N THR A 2 22.01 -3.95 3.22
CA THR A 2 20.70 -3.85 3.89
C THR A 2 20.82 -2.87 5.06
N GLY A 3 20.59 -1.59 4.76
CA GLY A 3 20.28 -0.61 5.79
C GLY A 3 18.90 -0.90 6.40
N ARG A 4 18.60 -0.25 7.53
CA ARG A 4 17.24 -0.19 8.09
C ARG A 4 16.32 0.43 7.03
N LEU A 5 15.15 -0.18 6.84
CA LEU A 5 14.15 0.26 5.85
C LEU A 5 12.88 0.67 6.58
N ARG A 6 12.14 1.62 6.04
CA ARG A 6 10.77 1.98 6.43
C ARG A 6 9.79 1.22 5.55
N VAL A 7 9.08 0.28 6.16
CA VAL A 7 8.21 -0.68 5.46
C VAL A 7 6.77 -0.49 5.88
N GLY A 8 5.89 -0.23 4.92
CA GLY A 8 4.45 -0.30 5.12
C GLY A 8 3.93 -1.71 4.83
N VAL A 9 3.01 -2.20 5.65
CA VAL A 9 2.24 -3.42 5.36
C VAL A 9 0.77 -3.04 5.24
N LEU A 10 0.29 -2.91 4.01
CA LEU A 10 -1.09 -2.54 3.69
C LEU A 10 -1.99 -3.76 3.72
N GLY A 11 -3.01 -3.76 4.58
CA GLY A 11 -3.93 -4.90 4.67
C GLY A 11 -5.16 -4.62 5.53
N ALA A 12 -5.87 -5.68 5.91
CA ALA A 12 -7.00 -5.59 6.84
C ALA A 12 -6.48 -5.49 8.28
N THR A 13 -7.16 -4.68 9.10
CA THR A 13 -6.90 -4.54 10.53
C THR A 13 -6.95 -5.91 11.22
N GLY A 14 -5.93 -6.22 12.01
CA GLY A 14 -5.87 -7.46 12.79
C GLY A 14 -5.65 -8.74 11.97
N SER A 15 -5.34 -8.67 10.68
CA SER A 15 -5.09 -9.86 9.89
C SER A 15 -3.79 -10.57 10.31
N TRP A 16 -3.83 -11.90 10.41
CA TRP A 16 -2.67 -12.69 10.84
C TRP A 16 -1.46 -12.50 9.91
N HIS A 17 -1.70 -12.35 8.60
CA HIS A 17 -0.64 -12.14 7.62
C HIS A 17 0.07 -10.80 7.83
N THR A 18 -0.70 -9.72 8.07
CA THR A 18 -0.15 -8.39 8.35
C THR A 18 0.69 -8.44 9.62
N HIS A 19 0.19 -9.10 10.67
CA HIS A 19 0.90 -9.23 11.93
C HIS A 19 2.19 -10.06 11.79
N GLY A 20 2.13 -11.20 11.09
CA GLY A 20 3.29 -12.04 10.84
C GLY A 20 4.37 -11.34 10.01
N LEU A 21 4.00 -10.61 8.97
CA LEU A 21 4.94 -9.82 8.18
C LEU A 21 5.56 -8.69 9.01
N ALA A 22 4.76 -7.97 9.78
CA ALA A 22 5.26 -6.91 10.63
C ALA A 22 6.27 -7.44 11.65
N SER A 23 5.91 -8.50 12.38
CA SER A 23 6.82 -9.15 13.33
C SER A 23 8.12 -9.62 12.68
N ALA A 24 8.04 -10.27 11.51
CA ALA A 24 9.21 -10.79 10.81
C ALA A 24 10.15 -9.69 10.26
N LEU A 25 9.60 -8.55 9.84
CA LEU A 25 10.36 -7.39 9.36
C LEU A 25 11.01 -6.62 10.52
N THR A 26 10.27 -6.41 11.61
CA THR A 26 10.80 -5.80 12.83
C THR A 26 11.92 -6.64 13.43
N ALA A 27 11.78 -7.97 13.47
CA ALA A 27 12.84 -8.87 13.95
C ALA A 27 14.13 -8.82 13.09
N ARG A 28 14.03 -8.33 11.84
CA ARG A 28 15.18 -8.08 10.94
C ARG A 28 15.75 -6.67 11.06
N GLY A 29 15.23 -5.84 11.96
CA GLY A 29 15.72 -4.49 12.23
C GLY A 29 15.16 -3.40 11.32
N HIS A 30 14.02 -3.64 10.65
CA HIS A 30 13.32 -2.63 9.85
C HIS A 30 12.26 -1.88 10.66
N ASP A 31 11.97 -0.63 10.27
CA ASP A 31 10.84 0.13 10.77
C ASP A 31 9.58 -0.30 10.04
N VAL A 32 8.54 -0.67 10.77
CA VAL A 32 7.34 -1.23 10.16
C VAL A 32 6.09 -0.52 10.65
N ILE A 33 5.25 -0.13 9.70
CA ILE A 33 3.92 0.40 9.96
C ILE A 33 2.87 -0.53 9.34
N ALA A 34 1.92 -0.99 10.15
CA ALA A 34 0.73 -1.69 9.65
C ALA A 34 -0.31 -0.66 9.22
N ILE A 35 -0.77 -0.75 7.98
CA ILE A 35 -1.65 0.24 7.37
C ILE A 35 -2.98 -0.44 7.02
N PRO A 36 -4.07 -0.16 7.75
CA PRO A 36 -5.40 -0.53 7.31
C PRO A 36 -5.71 0.17 5.98
N ALA A 37 -5.98 -0.59 4.91
CA ALA A 37 -6.29 -0.01 3.60
C ALA A 37 -7.54 0.89 3.60
N THR A 38 -8.42 0.73 4.59
CA THR A 38 -9.59 1.60 4.80
C THR A 38 -9.25 2.94 5.45
N ARG A 39 -8.03 3.13 5.97
CA ARG A 39 -7.56 4.38 6.59
C ARG A 39 -6.54 5.12 5.73
N LEU A 40 -6.41 4.75 4.46
CA LEU A 40 -5.70 5.58 3.48
C LEU A 40 -6.44 6.89 3.28
N GLN A 41 -5.67 7.96 3.17
CA GLN A 41 -6.14 9.30 2.84
C GLN A 41 -5.19 9.89 1.79
N SER A 42 -5.67 10.88 1.05
CA SER A 42 -4.82 11.67 0.17
C SER A 42 -5.07 13.14 0.40
N ILE A 43 -4.00 13.91 0.34
CA ILE A 43 -4.04 15.38 0.39
C ILE A 43 -3.33 15.92 -0.84
N VAL A 44 -3.68 17.15 -1.22
CA VAL A 44 -2.96 17.91 -2.24
C VAL A 44 -2.34 19.11 -1.55
N ASP A 45 -1.03 19.28 -1.68
CA ASP A 45 -0.33 20.42 -1.10
C ASP A 45 -0.58 21.72 -1.91
N GLU A 46 -0.04 22.84 -1.43
CA GLU A 46 -0.17 24.14 -2.10
C GLU A 46 0.52 24.22 -3.48
N HIS A 47 1.41 23.27 -3.78
CA HIS A 47 2.13 23.15 -5.04
C HIS A 47 1.46 22.18 -6.02
N GLY A 48 0.36 21.55 -5.63
CA GLY A 48 -0.37 20.58 -6.44
C GLY A 48 0.16 19.16 -6.37
N ASN A 49 1.08 18.85 -5.45
CA ASN A 49 1.57 17.49 -5.24
C ASN A 49 0.56 16.68 -4.42
N VAL A 50 0.32 15.44 -4.84
CA VAL A 50 -0.54 14.51 -4.11
C VAL A 50 0.31 13.74 -3.09
N HIS A 51 -0.11 13.73 -1.84
CA HIS A 51 0.50 12.90 -0.79
C HIS A 51 -0.47 11.83 -0.33
N VAL A 52 0.03 10.64 -0.01
CA VAL A 52 -0.77 9.56 0.55
C VAL A 52 -0.43 9.40 2.03
N LEU A 53 -1.47 9.42 2.86
CA LEU A 53 -1.37 9.32 4.30
C LEU A 53 -1.97 8.00 4.78
N GLY A 54 -1.33 7.44 5.80
CA GLY A 54 -1.85 6.32 6.58
C GLY A 54 -2.64 6.77 7.81
N PRO A 55 -2.87 5.85 8.75
CA PRO A 55 -3.43 6.17 10.06
C PRO A 55 -2.66 7.31 10.73
N ASP A 56 -3.42 8.16 11.42
CA ASP A 56 -2.89 9.18 12.32
C ASP A 56 -1.91 10.17 11.66
N GLY A 57 -2.05 10.35 10.35
CA GLY A 57 -1.27 11.32 9.56
C GLY A 57 0.10 10.81 9.10
N ALA A 58 0.37 9.50 9.20
CA ALA A 58 1.64 8.94 8.74
C ALA A 58 1.85 9.18 7.23
N VAL A 59 2.90 9.92 6.87
CA VAL A 59 3.27 10.17 5.47
C VAL A 59 3.82 8.89 4.85
N LEU A 60 3.14 8.35 3.84
CA LEU A 60 3.49 7.06 3.24
C LEU A 60 4.45 7.20 2.06
N ASP A 61 4.57 8.40 1.50
CA ASP A 61 5.46 8.73 0.39
C ASP A 61 6.94 8.49 0.73
N GLU A 62 7.29 8.48 2.03
CA GLU A 62 8.64 8.28 2.55
C GLU A 62 8.99 6.80 2.82
N LEU A 63 8.11 5.86 2.45
CA LEU A 63 8.37 4.43 2.62
C LEU A 63 9.39 3.93 1.58
N ASP A 64 10.32 3.09 2.03
CA ASP A 64 11.20 2.37 1.10
C ASP A 64 10.46 1.22 0.39
N LEU A 65 9.47 0.63 1.08
CA LEU A 65 8.75 -0.58 0.65
C LEU A 65 7.31 -0.56 1.17
N LEU A 66 6.35 -0.88 0.32
CA LEU A 66 4.96 -1.11 0.69
C LEU A 66 4.55 -2.53 0.30
N ILE A 67 4.30 -3.40 1.28
CA ILE A 67 3.77 -4.74 1.05
C ILE A 67 2.24 -4.69 1.04
N VAL A 68 1.63 -4.91 -0.12
CA VAL A 68 0.18 -4.95 -0.32
C VAL A 68 -0.34 -6.37 -0.09
N ARG A 69 -1.09 -6.55 1.01
CA ARG A 69 -1.67 -7.83 1.41
C ARG A 69 -3.16 -7.95 1.16
N GLY A 70 -3.86 -6.84 1.06
CA GLY A 70 -5.26 -6.88 0.70
C GLY A 70 -5.88 -5.50 0.62
N LEU A 71 -6.74 -5.34 -0.38
CA LEU A 71 -7.66 -4.21 -0.50
C LEU A 71 -9.06 -4.74 -0.15
N PRO A 72 -9.66 -4.30 0.96
CA PRO A 72 -10.98 -4.76 1.36
C PRO A 72 -12.04 -4.23 0.38
N ARG A 73 -13.23 -4.83 0.45
CA ARG A 73 -14.42 -4.36 -0.28
C ARG A 73 -14.77 -2.92 0.14
N GLY A 74 -15.59 -2.26 -0.67
CA GLY A 74 -16.07 -0.90 -0.44
C GLY A 74 -17.01 -0.49 -1.58
N SER A 75 -17.38 0.78 -1.61
CA SER A 75 -17.98 1.36 -2.82
C SER A 75 -16.97 1.33 -3.98
N LEU A 76 -17.46 1.53 -5.20
CA LEU A 76 -16.60 1.62 -6.37
C LEU A 76 -15.55 2.72 -6.18
N GLU A 77 -15.97 3.90 -5.71
CA GLU A 77 -15.09 5.05 -5.48
C GLU A 77 -14.01 4.73 -4.44
N GLN A 78 -14.37 4.02 -3.36
CA GLN A 78 -13.40 3.62 -2.34
C GLN A 78 -12.37 2.61 -2.87
N VAL A 79 -12.79 1.69 -3.74
CA VAL A 79 -11.88 0.71 -4.34
C VAL A 79 -10.96 1.38 -5.34
N ILE A 80 -11.49 2.26 -6.21
CA ILE A 80 -10.71 3.05 -7.16
C ILE A 80 -9.68 3.91 -6.41
N PHE A 81 -10.12 4.66 -5.40
CA PHE A 81 -9.23 5.50 -4.59
C PHE A 81 -8.05 4.72 -3.98
N ARG A 82 -8.30 3.50 -3.47
CA ARG A 82 -7.23 2.67 -2.90
C ARG A 82 -6.24 2.22 -3.96
N MET A 83 -6.69 1.93 -5.18
CA MET A 83 -5.80 1.62 -6.30
C MET A 83 -5.01 2.85 -6.74
N ASP A 84 -5.67 4.01 -6.86
CA ASP A 84 -5.03 5.27 -7.23
C ASP A 84 -3.94 5.66 -6.23
N ALA A 85 -4.21 5.53 -4.92
CA ALA A 85 -3.23 5.77 -3.87
C ALA A 85 -1.99 4.87 -4.00
N LEU A 86 -2.15 3.61 -4.42
CA LEU A 86 -1.03 2.71 -4.69
C LEU A 86 -0.20 3.13 -5.91
N HIS A 87 -0.86 3.66 -6.96
CA HIS A 87 -0.17 4.24 -8.11
C HIS A 87 0.60 5.48 -7.73
N VAL A 88 0.01 6.41 -6.98
CA VAL A 88 0.69 7.62 -6.50
C VAL A 88 1.97 7.26 -5.73
N LEU A 89 1.87 6.34 -4.76
CA LEU A 89 3.04 5.88 -4.00
C LEU A 89 4.11 5.25 -4.90
N ALA A 90 3.71 4.42 -5.85
CA ALA A 90 4.64 3.78 -6.77
C ALA A 90 5.37 4.79 -7.68
N GLU A 91 4.64 5.78 -8.22
CA GLU A 91 5.19 6.85 -9.06
C GLU A 91 6.10 7.80 -8.27
N GLN A 92 5.86 7.94 -6.96
CA GLN A 92 6.75 8.67 -6.03
C GLN A 92 8.00 7.88 -5.60
N GLY A 93 8.18 6.66 -6.11
CA GLY A 93 9.36 5.84 -5.86
C GLY A 93 9.22 4.83 -4.72
N VAL A 94 8.07 4.75 -4.05
CA VAL A 94 7.83 3.70 -3.05
C VAL A 94 7.76 2.35 -3.76
N ARG A 95 8.57 1.39 -3.31
CA ARG A 95 8.54 0.04 -3.89
C ARG A 95 7.28 -0.70 -3.44
N CYS A 96 6.28 -0.80 -4.31
CA CYS A 96 5.05 -1.56 -4.00
C CYS A 96 5.19 -3.06 -4.35
N VAL A 97 4.84 -3.94 -3.41
CA VAL A 97 4.87 -5.40 -3.55
C VAL A 97 3.55 -6.03 -3.06
N ASN A 98 2.64 -6.48 -3.92
CA ASN A 98 2.70 -6.39 -5.37
C ASN A 98 2.44 -4.95 -5.86
N GLY A 99 2.99 -4.60 -7.03
CA GLY A 99 2.79 -3.29 -7.63
C GLY A 99 1.34 -3.07 -8.09
N PRO A 100 0.87 -1.81 -8.17
CA PRO A 100 -0.53 -1.48 -8.46
C PRO A 100 -1.01 -2.04 -9.80
N ARG A 101 -0.21 -1.93 -10.86
CA ARG A 101 -0.56 -2.46 -12.19
C ARG A 101 -0.71 -3.98 -12.23
N ALA A 102 0.06 -4.71 -11.42
CA ALA A 102 -0.08 -6.16 -11.31
C ALA A 102 -1.38 -6.53 -10.58
N ILE A 103 -1.74 -5.74 -9.55
CA ILE A 103 -2.97 -5.92 -8.80
C ILE A 103 -4.20 -5.67 -9.71
N GLU A 104 -4.24 -4.55 -10.44
CA GLU A 104 -5.32 -4.24 -11.40
C GLU A 104 -5.59 -5.38 -12.38
N ARG A 105 -4.53 -5.81 -13.08
CA ARG A 105 -4.61 -6.90 -14.08
C ARG A 105 -5.14 -8.21 -13.52
N THR A 106 -5.01 -8.46 -12.21
CA THR A 106 -5.43 -9.71 -11.57
C THR A 106 -6.77 -9.59 -10.84
N ILE A 107 -7.24 -8.37 -10.55
CA ILE A 107 -8.58 -8.13 -9.98
C ILE A 107 -9.64 -8.17 -11.08
N ASP A 108 -9.33 -7.67 -12.28
CA ASP A 108 -10.24 -7.59 -13.43
C ASP A 108 -10.45 -8.97 -14.07
N LYS A 109 -11.25 -9.83 -13.43
CA LYS A 109 -11.36 -11.26 -13.79
C LYS A 109 -11.64 -11.51 -15.27
N SER A 110 -12.50 -10.71 -15.90
CA SER A 110 -12.79 -10.82 -17.33
C SER A 110 -11.56 -10.57 -18.19
N TRP A 111 -10.75 -9.56 -17.85
CA TRP A 111 -9.50 -9.26 -18.56
C TRP A 111 -8.39 -10.25 -18.19
N ALA A 112 -8.24 -10.57 -16.90
CA ALA A 112 -7.27 -11.54 -16.39
C ALA A 112 -7.38 -12.89 -17.11
N GLY A 113 -8.61 -13.38 -17.33
CA GLY A 113 -8.85 -14.63 -18.07
C GLY A 113 -8.56 -14.57 -19.57
N SER A 114 -8.41 -13.38 -20.16
CA SER A 114 -8.06 -13.22 -21.59
C SER A 114 -6.56 -13.17 -21.86
N VAL A 115 -5.74 -13.03 -20.81
CA VAL A 115 -4.28 -12.88 -20.89
C VAL A 115 -3.52 -14.03 -20.22
N LEU A 116 -4.24 -15.06 -19.77
CA LEU A 116 -3.73 -16.34 -19.26
C LEU A 116 -4.00 -17.43 -20.31
#